data_AF-A0A511N0Y3-F1
#
_entry.id   AF-A0A511N0Y3-F1
#
_cell.length_a   1.000
_cell.length_b   1.000
_cell.length_c   1.000
_cell.angle_alpha   90.00
_cell.angle_beta   90.00
_cell.angle_gamma   90.00
#
_symmetry.space_group_name_H-M   'P 1'
#
loop_
_entity.id
_entity.type
_entity.pdbx_description
1 polymer ?
#
loop_
_entity_poly.entity_id
_entity_poly.type
_entity_poly.pdbx_seq_one_letter_code
_entity_poly.pdbx_strand_id
1 'polypeptide(L)'
;MGYGAHLTVINNSTRDIQLFIEGIECMYDNNEYGSNLSIFNGAQVAAGQAFPAPGGQFIEAVASGRCFFTTSTFQLGVGGVGSVTFADASQSWSVSENTNPGTLLVSIQNGEQATITVVYEG
;
A
#
# COMPACT_ATOMS: atom_id res chain seq x y z
N MET A 1 -5.40 -11.93 16.44
CA MET A 1 -5.06 -10.51 16.21
C MET A 1 -4.74 -10.41 14.73
N GLY A 2 -5.22 -9.38 14.03
CA GLY A 2 -4.95 -9.21 12.60
C GLY A 2 -3.49 -8.82 12.34
N TYR A 3 -3.13 -8.77 11.07
CA TYR A 3 -1.77 -8.48 10.61
C TYR A 3 -1.79 -7.16 9.86
N GLY A 4 -0.94 -6.21 10.25
CA GLY A 4 -0.98 -4.87 9.69
C GLY A 4 0.38 -4.26 9.44
N ALA A 5 0.40 -3.19 8.66
CA ALA A 5 1.59 -2.42 8.35
C ALA A 5 1.31 -0.93 8.30
N HIS A 6 2.37 -0.13 8.43
CA HIS A 6 2.33 1.28 8.10
C HIS A 6 2.72 1.49 6.64
N LEU A 7 1.79 1.94 5.81
CA LEU A 7 2.00 2.26 4.40
C LEU A 7 2.35 3.73 4.21
N THR A 8 3.43 3.99 3.49
CA THR A 8 3.85 5.32 3.02
C THR A 8 4.20 5.24 1.54
N VAL A 9 3.80 6.24 0.77
CA VAL A 9 4.17 6.41 -0.63
C VAL A 9 5.07 7.63 -0.76
N ILE A 10 6.22 7.48 -1.41
CA ILE A 10 7.21 8.52 -1.67
C ILE A 10 7.21 8.78 -3.17
N ASN A 11 6.99 10.03 -3.55
CA ASN A 11 7.10 10.49 -4.93
C ASN A 11 8.48 11.08 -5.17
N ASN A 12 9.39 10.32 -5.78
CA ASN A 12 10.72 10.80 -6.19
C ASN A 12 10.74 11.39 -7.61
N SER A 13 9.60 11.44 -8.29
CA SER A 13 9.52 12.04 -9.62
C SER A 13 9.56 13.57 -9.59
N THR A 14 9.73 14.17 -10.77
CA THR A 14 9.70 15.62 -10.95
C THR A 14 8.30 16.22 -11.06
N ARG A 15 7.24 15.41 -10.95
CA ARG A 15 5.84 15.81 -11.14
C ARG A 15 4.97 15.32 -10.00
N ASP A 16 3.82 15.94 -9.82
CA ASP A 16 2.81 15.46 -8.88
C ASP A 16 2.21 14.16 -9.42
N ILE A 17 1.96 13.21 -8.51
CA ILE A 17 1.29 11.95 -8.82
C ILE A 17 -0.04 11.88 -8.10
N GLN A 18 -0.99 11.17 -8.71
CA GLN A 18 -2.24 10.79 -8.07
C GLN A 18 -2.23 9.29 -7.77
N LEU A 19 -2.65 8.92 -6.58
CA LEU A 19 -2.73 7.54 -6.14
C LEU A 19 -4.14 6.98 -6.35
N PHE A 20 -4.22 5.68 -6.58
CA PHE A 20 -5.47 4.93 -6.75
C PHE A 20 -5.39 3.63 -5.97
N ILE A 21 -6.49 3.25 -5.32
CA ILE A 21 -6.60 1.94 -4.68
C ILE A 21 -7.69 1.14 -5.38
N GLU A 22 -7.33 -0.09 -5.78
CA GLU A 22 -8.23 -1.02 -6.45
C GLU A 22 -8.08 -2.43 -5.86
N GLY A 23 -9.02 -3.31 -6.18
CA GLY A 23 -8.89 -4.74 -5.89
C GLY A 23 -8.68 -5.08 -4.42
N ILE A 24 -9.29 -4.34 -3.49
CA ILE A 24 -9.17 -4.60 -2.06
C ILE A 24 -9.84 -5.94 -1.73
N GLU A 25 -9.06 -6.90 -1.23
CA GLU A 25 -9.53 -8.19 -0.78
C GLU A 25 -9.04 -8.47 0.65
N CYS A 26 -9.98 -8.79 1.54
CA CYS A 26 -9.68 -9.19 2.92
C CYS A 26 -8.82 -8.18 3.72
N MET A 27 -9.00 -6.88 3.46
CA MET A 27 -8.39 -5.78 4.21
C MET A 27 -9.46 -4.99 4.96
N TYR A 28 -9.13 -4.50 6.15
CA TYR A 28 -9.92 -3.47 6.82
C TYR A 28 -9.74 -2.15 6.07
N ASP A 29 -10.84 -1.44 5.83
CA ASP A 29 -10.85 -0.15 5.17
C ASP A 29 -11.85 0.79 5.86
N ASN A 30 -11.68 2.10 5.69
CA ASN A 30 -12.53 3.14 6.28
C ASN A 30 -12.45 3.28 7.82
N ASN A 31 -11.23 3.29 8.37
CA ASN A 31 -10.91 3.49 9.79
C ASN A 31 -11.34 2.37 10.74
N GLU A 32 -11.76 1.21 10.23
CA GLU A 32 -12.00 0.04 11.07
C GLU A 32 -10.66 -0.41 11.68
N TYR A 33 -10.60 -0.52 13.01
CA TYR A 33 -9.38 -0.86 13.76
C TYR A 33 -8.17 0.07 13.51
N GLY A 34 -8.41 1.28 13.00
CA GLY A 34 -7.35 2.22 12.61
C GLY A 34 -6.75 1.97 11.23
N SER A 35 -7.23 0.95 10.50
CA SER A 35 -6.86 0.67 9.11
C SER A 35 -7.63 1.58 8.15
N ASN A 36 -6.93 2.22 7.21
CA ASN A 36 -7.59 3.06 6.23
C ASN A 36 -6.82 3.11 4.89
N LEU A 37 -7.18 2.21 3.97
CA LEU A 37 -6.62 2.22 2.61
C LEU A 37 -7.23 3.33 1.76
N SER A 38 -8.49 3.69 2.02
CA SER A 38 -9.22 4.70 1.27
C SER A 38 -8.58 6.08 1.28
N ILE A 39 -7.72 6.42 2.26
CA ILE A 39 -6.99 7.70 2.23
C ILE A 39 -6.08 7.85 1.01
N PHE A 40 -5.60 6.74 0.45
CA PHE A 40 -4.70 6.74 -0.69
C PHE A 40 -5.48 6.88 -2.00
N ASN A 41 -6.79 6.60 -2.01
CA ASN A 41 -7.57 6.68 -3.23
C ASN A 41 -7.86 8.13 -3.61
N GLY A 42 -7.31 8.58 -4.73
CA GLY A 42 -7.41 9.95 -5.21
C GLY A 42 -6.44 10.93 -4.55
N ALA A 43 -5.58 10.47 -3.63
CA ALA A 43 -4.59 11.31 -2.95
C ALA A 43 -3.57 11.86 -3.95
N GLN A 44 -3.22 13.14 -3.79
CA GLN A 44 -2.15 13.76 -4.54
C GLN A 44 -0.87 13.80 -3.72
N VAL A 45 0.23 13.33 -4.30
CA VAL A 45 1.56 13.39 -3.70
C VAL A 45 2.42 14.31 -4.56
N ALA A 46 2.75 15.47 -4.00
CA ALA A 46 3.56 16.44 -4.72
C ALA A 46 4.97 15.89 -5.02
N ALA A 47 5.62 16.43 -6.05
CA ALA A 47 6.99 16.05 -6.41
C ALA A 47 7.95 16.15 -5.20
N GLY A 48 8.73 15.09 -4.96
CA GLY A 48 9.67 15.01 -3.84
C GLY A 48 9.04 14.89 -2.44
N GLN A 49 7.73 14.62 -2.35
CA GLN A 49 7.00 14.48 -1.08
C GLN A 49 6.60 13.03 -0.80
N ALA A 50 6.21 12.77 0.44
CA ALA A 50 5.65 11.50 0.88
C ALA A 50 4.21 11.67 1.36
N PHE A 51 3.41 10.61 1.23
CA PHE A 51 2.03 10.54 1.69
C PHE A 51 1.69 9.18 2.31
N PRO A 52 1.00 9.16 3.46
CA PRO A 52 0.83 10.30 4.37
C PRO A 52 2.19 10.75 4.96
N ALA A 53 2.18 11.88 5.66
CA ALA A 53 3.35 12.43 6.37
C ALA A 53 3.95 11.43 7.39
N PRO A 54 5.13 11.71 8.00
CA PRO A 54 5.92 10.72 8.73
C PRO A 54 5.11 9.93 9.77
N GLY A 55 5.18 8.60 9.67
CA GLY A 55 4.42 7.66 10.50
C GLY A 55 3.58 6.67 9.68
N GLY A 56 3.30 6.99 8.40
CA GLY A 56 2.55 6.12 7.51
C GLY A 56 1.09 5.93 7.95
N GLN A 57 0.27 5.38 7.06
CA GLN A 57 -1.08 4.97 7.42
C GLN A 57 -1.07 3.51 7.81
N PHE A 58 -1.61 3.21 8.99
CA PHE A 58 -1.84 1.83 9.38
C PHE A 58 -2.86 1.18 8.43
N ILE A 59 -2.53 -0.01 7.94
CA ILE A 59 -3.38 -0.86 7.11
C ILE A 59 -3.36 -2.26 7.70
N GLU A 60 -4.50 -2.96 7.73
CA GLU A 60 -4.61 -4.26 8.40
C GLU A 60 -5.44 -5.26 7.60
N ALA A 61 -4.97 -6.50 7.58
CA ALA A 61 -5.65 -7.67 7.04
C ALA A 61 -6.77 -8.15 7.97
N VAL A 62 -7.91 -8.52 7.39
CA VAL A 62 -9.03 -9.15 8.09
C VAL A 62 -8.68 -10.60 8.42
N ALA A 63 -8.23 -10.87 9.64
CA ALA A 63 -7.88 -12.22 10.08
C ALA A 63 -9.08 -13.01 10.65
N SER A 64 -10.27 -12.90 10.05
CA SER A 64 -11.49 -13.57 10.52
C SER A 64 -12.39 -14.08 9.40
N GLY A 65 -13.28 -15.01 9.73
CA GLY A 65 -14.22 -15.60 8.78
C GLY A 65 -13.50 -16.24 7.58
N ARG A 66 -14.00 -15.97 6.36
CA ARG A 66 -13.40 -16.47 5.12
C ARG A 66 -11.98 -15.93 4.88
N CYS A 67 -11.65 -14.76 5.42
CA CYS A 67 -10.37 -14.10 5.21
C CYS A 67 -9.24 -14.69 6.05
N PHE A 68 -9.54 -15.54 7.04
CA PHE A 68 -8.52 -16.23 7.83
C PHE A 68 -7.63 -17.18 7.00
N PHE A 69 -8.17 -17.74 5.91
CA PHE A 69 -7.45 -18.68 5.03
C PHE A 69 -7.12 -18.07 3.65
N THR A 70 -7.40 -16.78 3.46
CA THR A 70 -7.21 -16.08 2.19
C THR A 70 -6.09 -15.05 2.34
N THR A 71 -5.26 -14.90 1.31
CA THR A 71 -4.28 -13.82 1.27
C THR A 71 -5.00 -12.47 1.13
N SER A 72 -4.72 -11.54 2.04
CA SER A 72 -5.23 -10.19 1.93
C SER A 72 -4.42 -9.41 0.90
N THR A 73 -5.11 -8.74 -0.02
CA THR A 73 -4.46 -8.03 -1.12
C THR A 73 -5.11 -6.69 -1.40
N PHE A 74 -4.35 -5.78 -2.00
CA PHE A 74 -4.87 -4.58 -2.64
C PHE A 74 -3.92 -4.15 -3.76
N GLN A 75 -4.43 -3.37 -4.71
CA GLN A 75 -3.64 -2.77 -5.76
C GLN A 75 -3.47 -1.28 -5.49
N LEU A 76 -2.22 -0.81 -5.51
CA LEU A 76 -1.88 0.60 -5.47
C LEU A 76 -1.46 1.03 -6.87
N GLY A 77 -2.29 1.86 -7.49
CA GLY A 77 -2.01 2.54 -8.75
C GLY A 77 -1.39 3.92 -8.53
N VAL A 78 -0.52 4.32 -9.44
CA VAL A 78 0.03 5.67 -9.55
C VAL A 78 -0.31 6.21 -10.94
N GLY A 79 -1.01 7.33 -11.01
CA GLY A 79 -1.32 8.02 -12.26
C GLY A 79 -0.05 8.60 -12.87
N GLY A 80 0.52 7.91 -13.85
CA GLY A 80 1.73 8.33 -14.55
C GLY A 80 2.44 7.15 -15.25
N VAL A 81 3.49 7.46 -16.01
CA VAL A 81 4.43 6.46 -16.53
C VAL A 81 5.67 6.50 -15.65
N GLY A 82 5.89 5.45 -14.87
CA GLY A 82 7.04 5.34 -13.97
C GLY A 82 7.16 3.95 -13.36
N SER A 83 8.25 3.73 -12.64
CA SER A 83 8.49 2.49 -11.90
C SER A 83 8.12 2.69 -10.44
N VAL A 84 7.46 1.70 -9.86
CA VAL A 84 7.13 1.71 -8.44
C VAL A 84 7.95 0.61 -7.78
N THR A 85 8.71 0.96 -6.74
CA THR A 85 9.54 0.00 -5.99
C THR A 85 9.09 -0.07 -4.54
N PHE A 86 9.31 -1.22 -3.91
CA PHE A 86 8.99 -1.47 -2.52
C PHE A 86 10.27 -1.47 -1.68
N ALA A 87 10.31 -0.63 -0.65
CA ALA A 87 11.40 -0.54 0.30
C ALA A 87 10.90 -1.00 1.69
N ASP A 88 10.92 -2.30 1.93
CA ASP A 88 10.77 -2.90 3.27
C ASP A 88 11.95 -3.83 3.57
N ALA A 89 12.28 -3.92 4.86
CA ALA A 89 13.31 -4.79 5.43
C ALA A 89 12.71 -5.98 6.23
N SER A 90 11.38 -6.10 6.35
CA SER A 90 10.70 -7.15 7.13
C SER A 90 10.26 -8.36 6.28
N GLN A 91 10.16 -9.56 6.88
CA GLN A 91 10.10 -10.85 6.16
C GLN A 91 8.71 -11.42 5.84
N SER A 92 7.61 -10.68 6.01
CA SER A 92 6.25 -11.25 5.86
C SER A 92 5.42 -10.70 4.70
N TRP A 93 6.00 -9.86 3.84
CA TRP A 93 5.27 -9.13 2.82
C TRP A 93 5.82 -9.45 1.43
N SER A 94 4.92 -9.73 0.50
CA SER A 94 5.28 -9.95 -0.89
C SER A 94 4.60 -8.90 -1.74
N VAL A 95 5.40 -8.13 -2.45
CA VAL A 95 4.94 -7.22 -3.51
C VAL A 95 5.36 -7.83 -4.83
N SER A 96 4.39 -8.09 -5.69
CA SER A 96 4.68 -8.38 -7.09
C SER A 96 4.46 -7.11 -7.88
N GLU A 97 5.53 -6.62 -8.53
CA GLU A 97 5.38 -5.63 -9.59
C GLU A 97 4.41 -6.21 -10.63
N ASN A 98 3.30 -5.51 -10.87
CA ASN A 98 2.39 -5.93 -11.91
C ASN A 98 3.04 -5.61 -13.26
N THR A 99 2.71 -6.36 -14.31
CA THR A 99 3.20 -6.11 -15.68
C THR A 99 2.73 -4.79 -16.29
N ASN A 100 1.95 -3.98 -15.53
CA ASN A 100 1.46 -2.67 -15.92
C ASN A 100 2.32 -1.57 -15.26
N PRO A 101 3.00 -0.71 -16.03
CA PRO A 101 3.75 0.42 -15.47
C PRO A 101 2.82 1.30 -14.61
N GLY A 102 3.21 1.54 -13.36
CA GLY A 102 2.44 2.36 -12.42
C GLY A 102 1.42 1.61 -11.55
N THR A 103 1.44 0.28 -11.47
CA THR A 103 0.60 -0.46 -10.50
C THR A 103 1.41 -1.50 -9.72
N LEU A 104 1.22 -1.51 -8.40
CA LEU A 104 1.74 -2.56 -7.51
C LEU A 104 0.59 -3.38 -6.95
N LEU A 105 0.74 -4.71 -7.00
CA LEU A 105 -0.08 -5.61 -6.20
C LEU A 105 0.63 -5.86 -4.87
N VAL A 106 0.00 -5.43 -3.78
CA VAL A 106 0.50 -5.65 -2.43
C VAL A 106 -0.25 -6.82 -1.82
N SER A 107 0.48 -7.85 -1.39
CA SER A 107 -0.07 -9.02 -0.71
C SER A 107 0.48 -9.10 0.71
N ILE A 108 -0.43 -9.31 1.66
CA ILE A 108 -0.12 -9.42 3.08
C ILE A 108 -0.17 -10.90 3.46
N GLN A 109 0.97 -11.43 3.89
CA GLN A 109 1.05 -12.79 4.42
C GLN A 109 1.32 -12.74 5.93
N ASN A 110 0.76 -13.71 6.65
CA ASN A 110 0.81 -13.79 8.12
C ASN A 110 2.20 -13.51 8.70
N GLY A 111 2.29 -12.59 9.66
CA GLY A 111 3.45 -12.43 10.53
C GLY A 111 3.81 -10.98 10.79
N GLU A 112 3.75 -10.58 12.07
CA GLU A 112 4.22 -9.31 12.65
C GLU A 112 3.77 -8.00 11.96
N GLN A 113 3.99 -6.88 12.64
CA GLN A 113 3.76 -5.55 12.07
C GLN A 113 4.92 -5.17 11.15
N ALA A 114 4.62 -4.58 9.99
CA ALA A 114 5.64 -4.13 9.04
C ALA A 114 5.51 -2.66 8.66
N THR A 115 6.49 -2.17 7.90
CA THR A 115 6.43 -0.83 7.29
C THR A 115 6.58 -0.99 5.78
N ILE A 116 5.60 -0.52 5.04
CA ILE A 116 5.62 -0.52 3.59
C ILE A 116 5.98 0.88 3.11
N THR A 117 7.10 0.99 2.43
CA THR A 117 7.46 2.21 1.70
C THR A 117 7.40 1.95 0.21
N VAL A 118 6.55 2.68 -0.49
CA VAL A 118 6.40 2.61 -1.95
C VAL A 118 7.10 3.82 -2.55
N VAL A 119 8.08 3.61 -3.43
CA VAL A 119 8.81 4.70 -4.08
C VAL A 119 8.46 4.74 -5.55
N TYR A 120 7.92 5.87 -6.01
CA TYR A 120 7.66 6.12 -7.42
C TYR A 120 8.80 6.93 -8.04
N GLU A 121 9.35 6.41 -9.15
CA GLU A 121 10.40 7.03 -9.96
C GLU A 121 9.87 7.28 -11.38
N GLY A 122 10.03 8.50 -11.89
CA GLY A 122 9.52 8.90 -13.22
C GLY A 122 9.95 10.30 -13.67
#